data_AF-A0AAV4YC81-F1
#
_entry.id   AF-A0AAV4YC81-F1
#
_cell.length_a   1.000
_cell.length_b   1.000
_cell.length_c   1.000
_cell.angle_alpha   90.00
_cell.angle_beta   90.00
_cell.angle_gamma   90.00
#
_symmetry.space_group_name_H-M   'P 1'
#
loop_
_entity.id
_entity.type
_entity.pdbx_description
1 polymer ?
#
loop_
_entity_poly.entity_id
_entity_poly.type
_entity_poly.pdbx_seq_one_letter_code
_entity_poly.pdbx_strand_id
1 'polypeptide(L)'
;MDVPQKMKKPLYEYSKCPMIFRRKDYLESHERCHNVEKPYVCNFCDKAFTPSDRLGDHIRTHTGEKPYSCWSVVKASLPVAA
;
A
#
# COMPACT_ATOMS: atom_id res chain seq x y z
N MET A 1 -49.54 -20.24 -5.62
CA MET A 1 -48.25 -20.64 -5.02
C MET A 1 -47.27 -19.53 -5.35
N ASP A 2 -47.27 -18.48 -4.53
CA ASP A 2 -46.45 -17.29 -4.71
C ASP A 2 -44.97 -17.65 -4.73
N VAL A 3 -44.31 -17.35 -5.84
CA VAL A 3 -42.86 -17.41 -5.96
C VAL A 3 -42.29 -16.40 -4.96
N PRO A 4 -41.47 -16.82 -3.97
CA PRO A 4 -40.90 -15.88 -3.02
C PRO A 4 -40.06 -14.87 -3.80
N GLN A 5 -40.50 -13.61 -3.78
CA GLN A 5 -39.80 -12.50 -4.40
C GLN A 5 -38.42 -12.43 -3.74
N LYS A 6 -37.40 -12.93 -4.45
CA LYS A 6 -36.00 -12.83 -4.02
C LYS A 6 -35.72 -11.35 -3.81
N MET A 7 -35.66 -10.92 -2.54
CA MET A 7 -35.26 -9.59 -2.14
C MET A 7 -33.91 -9.30 -2.77
N LYS A 8 -33.89 -8.51 -3.85
CA LYS A 8 -32.66 -8.07 -4.50
C LYS A 8 -31.90 -7.26 -3.44
N LYS A 9 -30.84 -7.84 -2.88
CA LYS A 9 -30.01 -7.16 -1.88
C LYS A 9 -29.56 -5.81 -2.47
N PRO A 10 -29.70 -4.70 -1.74
CA PRO A 10 -29.28 -3.40 -2.23
C PRO A 10 -27.78 -3.42 -2.52
N LEU A 11 -27.43 -2.91 -3.70
CA LEU A 11 -26.05 -2.65 -4.10
C LEU A 11 -25.74 -1.21 -3.68
N TYR A 12 -24.57 -1.00 -3.10
CA TYR A 12 -24.08 0.27 -2.59
C TYR A 12 -22.96 0.77 -3.51
N GLU A 13 -23.12 1.93 -4.12
CA GLU A 13 -22.11 2.55 -5.00
C GLU A 13 -21.44 3.75 -4.30
N TYR A 14 -20.18 4.02 -4.66
CA TYR A 14 -19.46 5.23 -4.23
C TYR A 14 -19.34 6.21 -5.39
N SER A 15 -19.74 7.46 -5.21
CA SER A 15 -19.82 8.44 -6.31
C SER A 15 -18.47 8.80 -6.95
N LYS A 16 -17.33 8.55 -6.28
CA LYS A 16 -16.00 8.89 -6.81
C LYS A 16 -15.25 7.72 -7.45
N CYS A 17 -15.86 6.52 -7.54
CA CYS A 17 -15.26 5.39 -8.26
C CYS A 17 -16.31 4.33 -8.68
N PRO A 18 -16.06 3.53 -9.73
CA PRO A 18 -17.04 2.58 -10.28
C PRO A 18 -17.25 1.30 -9.42
N MET A 19 -16.86 1.31 -8.15
CA MET A 19 -16.96 0.14 -7.26
C MET A 19 -18.35 0.01 -6.64
N ILE A 20 -18.89 -1.21 -6.71
CA ILE A 20 -20.21 -1.56 -6.19
C ILE A 20 -20.07 -2.64 -5.11
N PHE A 21 -20.69 -2.41 -3.96
CA PHE A 21 -20.62 -3.29 -2.80
C PHE A 21 -21.99 -3.89 -2.48
N ARG A 22 -22.01 -5.17 -2.09
CA ARG A 22 -23.24 -5.86 -1.66
C ARG A 22 -23.63 -5.57 -0.20
N ARG A 23 -22.75 -4.89 0.52
CA ARG A 23 -22.80 -4.63 1.96
C ARG A 23 -22.39 -3.19 2.23
N LYS A 24 -23.16 -2.51 3.09
CA LYS A 24 -22.93 -1.12 3.44
C LYS A 24 -21.61 -0.92 4.21
N ASP A 25 -21.26 -1.84 5.10
CA ASP A 25 -20.03 -1.76 5.90
C ASP A 25 -18.76 -1.87 5.04
N TYR A 26 -18.83 -2.60 3.92
CA TYR A 26 -17.73 -2.61 2.94
C TYR A 26 -17.65 -1.32 2.12
N LEU A 27 -18.78 -0.72 1.75
CA LEU A 27 -18.78 0.62 1.16
C LEU A 27 -18.13 1.62 2.13
N GLU A 28 -18.60 1.72 3.38
CA GLU A 28 -18.08 2.67 4.37
C GLU A 28 -16.57 2.48 4.62
N SER A 29 -16.07 1.24 4.65
CA SER A 29 -14.63 0.96 4.74
C SER A 29 -13.87 1.38 3.47
N HIS A 30 -14.46 1.15 2.31
CA HIS A 30 -13.88 1.57 1.02
C HIS A 30 -13.85 3.10 0.87
N GLU A 31 -14.87 3.81 1.33
CA GLU A 31 -14.90 5.28 1.35
C GLU A 31 -13.72 5.86 2.13
N ARG A 32 -13.32 5.19 3.23
CA ARG A 32 -12.12 5.59 3.98
C ARG A 32 -10.84 5.46 3.17
N CYS A 33 -10.79 4.59 2.16
CA CYS A 33 -9.64 4.48 1.25
C CYS A 33 -9.46 5.75 0.41
N HIS A 34 -10.58 6.34 -0.04
CA HIS A 34 -10.58 7.63 -0.74
C HIS A 34 -10.27 8.81 0.18
N ASN A 35 -10.62 8.68 1.46
CA ASN A 35 -10.32 9.65 2.51
C ASN A 35 -9.05 9.31 3.31
N VAL A 36 -8.18 8.40 2.83
CA VAL A 36 -6.83 8.30 3.38
C VAL A 36 -6.12 9.57 2.93
N GLU A 37 -6.25 10.62 3.73
CA GLU A 37 -5.30 11.70 3.70
C GLU A 37 -3.94 11.06 3.92
N LYS A 38 -3.11 11.13 2.89
CA LYS A 38 -1.73 10.69 2.96
C LYS A 38 -0.89 11.94 3.18
N PRO A 39 -0.73 12.41 4.43
CA PRO A 39 -0.06 13.69 4.69
C PRO A 39 1.40 13.69 4.27
N TYR A 40 2.01 12.51 4.11
CA TYR A 40 3.43 12.37 3.78
C TYR A 40 3.61 12.18 2.28
N VAL A 41 3.78 13.29 1.56
CA VAL A 41 4.01 13.33 0.11
C VAL A 41 5.50 13.23 -0.21
N CYS A 42 5.87 12.45 -1.22
CA CYS A 42 7.24 12.37 -1.70
C CYS A 42 7.66 13.65 -2.42
N ASN A 43 8.87 14.12 -2.16
CA ASN A 43 9.41 15.31 -2.84
C ASN A 43 9.99 15.00 -4.24
N PHE A 44 10.11 13.72 -4.60
CA PHE A 44 10.65 13.28 -5.90
C PHE A 44 9.57 12.78 -6.87
N CYS A 45 8.36 12.49 -6.38
CA CYS A 45 7.22 12.07 -7.20
C CYS A 45 5.89 12.31 -6.47
N ASP A 46 4.77 12.24 -7.18
CA ASP A 46 3.43 12.52 -6.62
C ASP A 46 2.85 11.39 -5.75
N LYS A 47 3.71 10.49 -5.24
CA LYS A 47 3.28 9.43 -4.32
C LYS A 47 3.18 9.97 -2.90
N ALA A 48 2.05 9.71 -2.27
CA ALA A 48 1.83 10.00 -0.87
C ALA A 48 1.69 8.72 -0.04
N PHE A 49 2.07 8.78 1.24
CA PHE A 49 2.17 7.65 2.14
C PHE A 49 1.55 7.95 3.52
N THR A 50 1.17 6.88 4.21
CA THR A 50 0.86 6.84 5.64
C THR A 50 1.16 5.42 6.11
N PRO A 51 1.90 5.22 7.21
CA PRO A 51 2.52 6.22 8.09
C PRO A 51 3.80 6.88 7.50
N SER A 52 4.45 7.78 8.25
CA SER A 52 5.62 8.56 7.79
C SER A 52 6.88 7.72 7.52
N ASP A 53 7.03 6.61 8.25
CA ASP A 53 8.07 5.60 8.05
C ASP A 53 8.07 5.07 6.60
N ARG A 54 6.89 4.84 6.02
CA ARG A 54 6.74 4.39 4.63
C ARG A 54 7.21 5.43 3.62
N LEU A 55 7.05 6.72 3.92
CA LEU A 55 7.65 7.77 3.09
C LEU A 55 9.18 7.72 3.17
N GLY A 56 9.75 7.55 4.36
CA GLY A 56 11.19 7.44 4.56
C GLY A 56 11.80 6.28 3.77
N ASP A 57 11.20 5.09 3.88
CA ASP A 57 11.63 3.91 3.10
C ASP A 57 11.48 4.15 1.59
N HIS A 58 10.42 4.82 1.16
CA HIS A 58 10.21 5.16 -0.24
C HIS A 58 11.27 6.15 -0.76
N ILE A 59 11.64 7.18 0.01
CA ILE A 59 12.68 8.16 -0.39
C ILE A 59 14.00 7.45 -0.70
N ARG A 60 14.35 6.39 0.03
CA ARG A 60 15.56 5.61 -0.22
C ARG A 60 15.61 4.98 -1.61
N THR A 61 14.45 4.77 -2.25
CA THR A 61 14.37 4.27 -3.63
C THR A 61 14.77 5.34 -4.66
N HIS A 62 14.66 6.62 -4.31
CA HIS A 62 15.13 7.72 -5.15
C HIS A 62 16.61 8.05 -4.89
N THR A 63 17.05 8.04 -3.62
CA THR A 63 18.41 8.41 -3.25
C THR A 63 19.41 7.26 -3.39
N GLY A 64 18.93 6.01 -3.43
CA GLY A 64 19.78 4.82 -3.42
C GLY A 64 20.46 4.55 -2.08
N GLU A 65 20.05 5.24 -1.02
CA GLU A 65 20.62 5.09 0.32
C GLU A 65 20.35 3.69 0.87
N LYS A 66 21.43 2.99 1.28
CA LYS A 66 21.38 1.66 1.89
C LYS A 66 21.89 1.75 3.34
N PRO A 67 21.02 2.12 4.30
CA PRO A 67 21.41 2.31 5.70
C PRO A 67 21.84 1.00 6.37
N TYR A 68 21.43 -0.15 5.82
CA TYR A 68 21.85 -1.46 6.27
C TYR A 68 22.98 -1.97 5.37
N SER A 69 24.22 -1.80 5.81
CA SER A 69 25.36 -2.48 5.20
C SER A 69 25.57 -3.82 5.89
N CYS A 70 25.53 -4.92 5.13
CA CYS A 70 26.03 -6.20 5.62
C CYS A 70 27.56 -6.11 5.71
N TRP A 71 28.13 -6.22 6.92
CA TRP A 71 29.55 -6.49 7.08
C TRP A 71 29.81 -7.96 6.77
N SER A 72 29.75 -8.31 5.49
CA SER A 72 30.40 -9.52 5.01
C SER A 72 31.89 -9.20 4.90
N VAL A 73 32.67 -9.68 5.87
CA VAL A 73 34.13 -9.73 5.78
C VAL A 73 34.46 -10.31 4.41
N VAL A 74 35.09 -9.51 3.56
CA VAL A 74 35.73 -10.01 2.36
C VAL A 74 36.74 -11.03 2.89
N LYS A 75 36.43 -12.33 2.81
CA LYS A 75 37.43 -13.35 3.10
C LYS A 75 38.49 -13.14 2.04
N ALA A 76 39.53 -12.41 2.41
CA ALA A 76 40.78 -12.37 1.67
C ALA A 76 41.14 -13.83 1.45
N SER A 77 41.09 -14.27 0.20
CA SER A 77 41.70 -15.52 -0.21
C SER A 77 43.20 -15.35 0.08
N LEU A 78 43.64 -15.77 1.26
CA LEU A 78 45.03 -16.15 1.43
C LEU A 78 45.22 -17.36 0.51
N PRO A 79 46.09 -17.31 -0.51
CA PRO A 79 46.55 -18.54 -1.12
C PRO A 79 47.32 -19.31 -0.04
N VAL A 80 46.83 -20.50 0.29
CA VAL A 80 47.60 -21.48 1.07
C VAL A 80 48.81 -21.87 0.24
N ALA A 81 49.98 -21.88 0.88
CA ALA A 81 51.27 -22.18 0.28
C ALA A 81 51.31 -23.55 -0.41
N ALA A 82 52.09 -23.64 -1.48
CA ALA A 82 52.76 -24.85 -1.96
C ALA A 82 54.20 -24.48 -2.34
#